data_AF-A0A820JJW5-F1
#
_entry.id   AF-A0A820JJW5-F1
#
_cell.length_a   1.000
_cell.length_b   1.000
_cell.length_c   1.000
_cell.angle_alpha   90.00
_cell.angle_beta   90.00
_cell.angle_gamma   90.00
#
_symmetry.space_group_name_H-M   'P 1'
#
loop_
_entity.id
_entity.type
_entity.pdbx_description
1 polymer ?
#
loop_
_entity_poly.entity_id
_entity_poly.type
_entity_poly.pdbx_seq_one_letter_code
_entity_poly.pdbx_strand_id
1 'polypeptide(L)'
;NTNNENSSDSDGIVVESCSIVCQNGGGCTGPTTCACTTGWSGDTCTNATCTNNCQNGGTCTAPDNCTCTVGWSGGTCIIGE
;
A
#
# COMPACT_ATOMS: atom_id res chain seq x y z
N ASN A 1 -2.82 -15.91 -1.94
CA ASN A 1 -3.86 -15.63 -2.94
C ASN A 1 -3.64 -14.22 -3.45
N THR A 2 -2.62 -14.06 -4.28
CA THR A 2 -2.25 -12.84 -5.02
C THR A 2 -1.60 -13.40 -6.27
N ASN A 3 -2.45 -14.03 -7.07
CA ASN A 3 -2.02 -15.00 -8.05
C ASN A 3 -1.23 -14.26 -9.14
N ASN A 4 0.09 -14.25 -8.97
CA ASN A 4 1.07 -14.27 -10.02
C ASN A 4 0.89 -15.59 -10.79
N GLU A 5 -0.27 -15.76 -11.42
CA GLU A 5 -0.40 -16.76 -12.46
C GLU A 5 0.30 -16.13 -13.64
N ASN A 6 1.40 -16.74 -14.04
CA ASN A 6 1.91 -16.60 -15.39
C ASN A 6 0.80 -17.10 -16.33
N SER A 7 -0.19 -16.24 -16.58
CA SER A 7 -1.37 -16.56 -17.36
C SER A 7 -0.92 -16.55 -18.81
N SER A 8 -0.33 -17.69 -19.20
CA SER A 8 -0.05 -17.99 -20.59
C SER A 8 -1.42 -18.21 -21.22
N ASP A 9 -1.95 -17.20 -21.92
CA ASP A 9 -3.07 -17.47 -22.81
C ASP A 9 -2.58 -18.46 -23.88
N SER A 10 -3.50 -19.28 -24.36
CA SER A 10 -3.29 -20.43 -25.25
C SER A 10 -2.63 -20.05 -26.60
N ASP A 11 -2.50 -18.76 -26.87
CA ASP A 11 -1.94 -18.15 -28.08
C ASP A 11 -0.44 -17.82 -27.94
N GLY A 12 0.19 -18.05 -26.77
CA GLY A 12 1.63 -17.82 -26.58
C GLY A 12 2.05 -16.34 -26.61
N ILE A 13 1.09 -15.42 -26.56
CA ILE A 13 1.34 -14.01 -26.21
C ILE A 13 1.68 -13.96 -24.73
N VAL A 14 2.89 -13.51 -24.43
CA VAL A 14 3.28 -13.15 -23.06
C VAL A 14 2.39 -11.95 -22.70
N VAL A 15 1.34 -12.18 -21.91
CA VAL A 15 0.56 -11.09 -21.35
C VAL A 15 1.54 -10.20 -20.61
N GLU A 16 1.44 -8.89 -20.84
CA GLU A 16 2.27 -7.90 -20.19
C GLU A 16 1.95 -7.95 -18.70
N SER A 17 2.66 -8.85 -18.04
CA SER A 17 2.47 -9.25 -16.67
C SER A 17 2.79 -8.01 -15.85
N CYS A 18 2.13 -7.87 -14.71
CA CYS A 18 2.56 -6.88 -13.75
C CYS A 18 4.04 -7.14 -13.44
N SER A 19 4.92 -6.31 -14.00
CA SER A 19 6.37 -6.38 -13.78
C SER A 19 6.71 -6.00 -12.33
N ILE A 20 5.74 -5.42 -11.63
CA ILE A 20 5.78 -5.07 -10.23
C ILE A 20 4.73 -5.86 -9.44
N VAL A 21 4.96 -6.00 -8.13
CA VAL A 21 3.99 -6.61 -7.24
C VAL A 21 3.20 -5.52 -6.53
N CYS A 22 1.90 -5.48 -6.76
CA CYS A 22 0.98 -4.63 -6.01
C CYS A 22 0.75 -5.21 -4.61
N GLN A 23 1.02 -4.43 -3.57
CA GLN A 23 0.86 -4.84 -2.18
C GLN A 23 -0.46 -4.32 -1.58
N ASN A 24 -0.76 -4.71 -0.35
CA ASN A 24 -1.90 -4.20 0.43
C ASN A 24 -3.27 -4.30 -0.25
N GLY A 25 -3.46 -5.38 -1.03
CA GLY A 25 -4.69 -5.64 -1.77
C GLY A 25 -4.85 -4.83 -3.06
N GLY A 26 -3.80 -4.11 -3.49
CA GLY A 26 -3.76 -3.44 -4.79
C GLY A 26 -3.86 -4.43 -5.95
N GLY A 27 -4.57 -4.02 -7.01
CA GLY A 27 -4.73 -4.81 -8.23
C GLY A 27 -3.89 -4.24 -9.36
N CYS A 28 -3.28 -5.08 -10.17
CA CYS A 28 -2.53 -4.61 -11.33
C CYS A 28 -3.47 -4.16 -12.44
N THR A 29 -3.30 -2.94 -12.94
CA THR A 29 -4.09 -2.37 -14.05
C THR A 29 -3.25 -2.11 -15.30
N GLY A 30 -1.94 -2.24 -15.19
CA GLY A 30 -1.01 -2.14 -16.30
C GLY A 30 0.36 -2.70 -15.93
N PRO A 31 1.31 -2.73 -16.88
CA PRO A 31 2.61 -3.42 -16.75
C PRO A 31 3.40 -3.02 -15.50
N THR A 32 3.36 -1.73 -15.18
CA THR A 32 4.04 -1.10 -14.04
C THR A 32 3.06 -0.27 -13.21
N THR A 33 1.76 -0.57 -13.32
CA THR A 33 0.71 0.27 -12.76
C THR A 33 -0.18 -0.55 -11.84
N CYS A 34 -0.18 -0.18 -10.57
CA CYS A 34 -1.08 -0.73 -9.58
C CYS A 34 -2.24 0.23 -9.29
N ALA A 35 -3.46 -0.29 -9.29
CA ALA A 35 -4.61 0.36 -8.66
C ALA A 35 -4.62 0.03 -7.17
N CYS A 36 -4.30 1.03 -6.36
CA CYS A 36 -4.24 0.89 -4.92
C CYS A 36 -5.62 0.96 -4.27
N THR A 37 -5.76 0.23 -3.17
CA THR A 37 -6.92 0.30 -2.29
C THR A 37 -6.92 1.64 -1.53
N THR A 38 -8.08 2.06 -1.04
CA THR A 38 -8.23 3.32 -0.30
C THR A 38 -7.23 3.41 0.85
N GLY A 39 -6.50 4.52 0.92
CA GLY A 39 -5.48 4.75 1.93
C GLY A 39 -4.08 4.20 1.59
N TRP A 40 -3.88 3.61 0.42
CA TRP A 40 -2.56 3.22 -0.09
C TRP A 40 -2.20 3.98 -1.36
N SER A 41 -0.91 4.22 -1.55
CA SER A 41 -0.36 4.97 -2.67
C SER A 41 1.03 4.48 -3.05
N GLY A 42 1.58 5.09 -4.11
CA GLY A 42 2.85 4.69 -4.71
C GLY A 42 2.69 3.57 -5.75
N ASP A 43 3.75 3.34 -6.52
CA ASP A 43 3.71 2.46 -7.69
C ASP A 43 3.32 1.02 -7.33
N THR A 44 3.70 0.56 -6.14
CA THR A 44 3.41 -0.79 -5.62
C THR A 44 2.37 -0.80 -4.51
N CYS A 45 1.66 0.30 -4.26
CA CYS A 45 0.69 0.43 -3.15
C CYS A 45 1.27 0.13 -1.77
N THR A 46 2.56 0.40 -1.58
CA THR A 46 3.27 0.18 -0.31
C THR A 46 3.25 1.41 0.59
N ASN A 47 2.91 2.57 0.04
CA ASN A 47 2.96 3.81 0.78
C ASN A 47 1.61 4.08 1.43
N ALA A 48 1.54 3.95 2.76
CA ALA A 48 0.33 4.23 3.50
C ALA A 48 0.03 5.74 3.49
N THR A 49 -1.23 6.08 3.27
CA THR A 49 -1.75 7.43 3.31
C THR A 49 -2.63 7.56 4.55
N CYS A 50 -2.21 8.39 5.50
CA CYS A 50 -3.01 8.71 6.68
C CYS A 50 -3.78 10.00 6.41
N THR A 51 -5.11 9.95 6.50
CA THR A 51 -5.97 11.14 6.31
C THR A 51 -5.62 12.22 7.33
N ASN A 52 -5.36 11.78 8.56
CA ASN A 52 -4.85 12.63 9.62
C ASN A 52 -3.35 12.42 9.74
N ASN A 53 -2.57 13.49 9.53
CA ASN A 53 -1.13 13.44 9.68
C ASN A 53 -0.73 12.98 11.09
N CYS A 54 0.12 11.96 11.18
CA CYS A 54 0.71 11.52 12.43
C CYS A 54 1.59 12.63 13.01
N GLN A 55 1.34 13.02 14.26
CA GLN A 55 2.05 14.10 14.94
C GLN A 55 3.21 13.54 15.78
N ASN A 56 4.04 14.45 16.32
CA ASN A 56 5.10 14.13 17.30
C ASN A 56 6.09 13.05 16.85
N GLY A 57 6.40 13.04 15.55
CA GLY A 57 7.30 12.04 14.95
C GLY A 57 6.67 10.66 14.73
N GLY A 58 5.35 10.54 14.87
CA GLY A 58 4.63 9.33 14.49
C GLY A 58 4.76 9.03 12.99
N THR A 59 4.80 7.76 12.64
CA THR A 59 4.93 7.29 11.25
C THR A 59 3.63 6.64 10.79
N CYS A 60 3.13 7.04 9.62
CA CYS A 60 1.99 6.39 8.99
C CYS A 60 2.43 5.03 8.43
N THR A 61 2.02 3.94 9.07
CA THR A 61 2.40 2.58 8.66
C THR A 61 1.25 1.84 7.98
N ALA A 62 0.02 2.30 8.18
CA ALA A 62 -1.17 1.81 7.49
C ALA A 62 -2.21 2.95 7.38
N PRO A 63 -3.22 2.81 6.49
CA PRO A 63 -4.31 3.78 6.36
C PRO A 63 -4.91 4.13 7.72
N ASP A 64 -4.89 5.42 8.06
CA ASP A 64 -5.37 5.96 9.34
C ASP A 64 -4.78 5.29 10.59
N ASN A 65 -3.61 4.65 10.45
CA ASN A 65 -2.88 4.02 11.54
C ASN A 65 -1.48 4.63 11.68
N CYS A 66 -1.29 5.34 12.78
CA CYS A 66 -0.02 5.95 13.13
C CYS A 66 0.72 5.08 14.16
N THR A 67 1.96 4.73 13.84
CA THR A 67 2.90 4.19 14.81
C THR A 67 3.52 5.36 15.57
N CYS A 68 3.18 5.49 16.85
CA CYS A 68 3.63 6.59 17.69
C CYS A 68 5.00 6.33 18.31
N THR A 69 5.74 7.41 18.54
CA THR A 69 6.98 7.40 19.32
C THR A 69 6.66 7.18 20.81
N VAL A 70 7.66 6.75 21.59
CA VAL A 70 7.50 6.50 23.03
C VAL A 70 7.00 7.76 23.74
N GLY A 71 5.97 7.60 24.58
CA GLY A 71 5.31 8.69 25.31
C GLY A 71 4.14 9.34 24.57
N TRP A 72 3.86 8.93 23.32
CA TRP A 72 2.72 9.42 22.54
C TRP A 72 1.76 8.27 22.18
N SER A 73 0.47 8.61 22.11
CA SER A 73 -0.61 7.65 21.86
C SER A 73 -1.80 8.31 21.14
N GLY A 74 -2.83 7.52 20.87
CA GLY A 74 -4.00 7.92 20.08
C GLY A 74 -3.79 7.77 18.57
N GLY A 75 -4.89 7.86 17.81
CA GLY A 75 -4.87 7.59 16.36
C GLY A 75 -3.96 8.50 15.53
N THR A 76 -3.60 9.67 16.07
CA THR A 76 -2.72 10.66 15.42
C THR A 76 -1.47 10.98 16.24
N CYS A 77 -1.17 10.20 17.28
CA CYS A 77 -0.01 10.41 18.18
C CYS A 77 0.01 11.78 18.87
N ILE A 78 -1.16 12.35 19.17
CA ILE A 78 -1.30 13.64 19.85
C ILE A 78 -1.51 13.53 21.36
N ILE A 79 -1.80 12.33 21.87
CA ILE A 79 -2.08 12.11 23.29
C ILE A 79 -0.74 11.78 23.95
N GLY A 80 -0.16 12.75 24.64
CA GLY A 80 1.07 12.56 25.43
C GLY A 80 0.74 12.16 26.87
N GLU A 81 1.59 11.32 27.47
CA GLU A 81 1.64 11.11 28.93
C GLU A 81 2.38 12.25 29.66
#